data_AF-A0A0N7ZB62-F1
#
_entry.id   AF-A0A0N7ZB62-F1
#
_cell.length_a   1.000
_cell.length_b   1.000
_cell.length_c   1.000
_cell.angle_alpha   90.00
_cell.angle_beta   90.00
_cell.angle_gamma   90.00
#
_symmetry.space_group_name_H-M   'P 1'
#
loop_
_entity.id
_entity.type
_entity.pdbx_description
1 polymer ?
#
loop_
_entity_poly.entity_id
_entity_poly.type
_entity_poly.pdbx_seq_one_letter_code
_entity_poly.pdbx_strand_id
1 'polypeptide(L)'
;MQDNYDQLEGLNAQEGAKVKHMLLNANSELDQLREELTQKTEALAAMEARLGRLPGLEERVGTLSEEKTELETQVAGLGQKLRAAEARCRAVEESKEEEVRHLEGRVATLEQRHSQSGLQETDRIQALIKEREGVEHSLEEARQQLNNIKASWSTKITSLEDQIHHLNAKIAEDQTDLQAAEERITTLTSTIHSLKAEVKGLQEAKAEAERKLVGEVERLEEDVETLRWQLGQKEAREEELVGRLSAEEEKCRSCTAILQAKIETIATLEITVTELEGKVAETETSLTTTCEELQKAQVEKKRLQDSLARERGATEAAEKSRAEVEARLAVVSGEKERLSRNLDEYAERVETLEKSDVERKKERKEGAERMAELEARLEEVTRESQGLREQLDTSEADLVNKIEESEVVRTLRENVKGLEEELTESKQNLKIQRQRLADMKKTLQRELRLTPDTSDSAAPPPPPPQAPAPPPPAASSSAAIIDTSASYQPETQQQQQQWETRMAAGNGPTTGTNGNDNYCSINLTYLKHVIIKYLTSREYEAVHLTRAVATLLHMNPEEERLLRETLEWKMSWFGSKPNLGKGQGALTIPPSQ
;
A
#
# COMPACT_ATOMS: atom_id res chain seq x y z
N MET A 1 5.39 16.36 36.40
CA MET A 1 6.49 15.55 35.85
C MET A 1 7.57 15.41 36.91
N GLN A 2 8.29 16.48 37.23
CA GLN A 2 9.31 16.50 38.29
C GLN A 2 8.80 15.92 39.62
N ASP A 3 7.67 16.42 40.13
CA ASP A 3 7.07 16.02 41.41
C ASP A 3 6.81 14.50 41.51
N ASN A 4 6.44 13.85 40.40
CA ASN A 4 6.22 12.40 40.36
C ASN A 4 7.54 11.63 40.29
N TYR A 5 8.57 12.20 39.66
CA TYR A 5 9.92 11.63 39.64
C TYR A 5 10.53 11.69 41.05
N ASP A 6 10.47 12.86 41.69
CA ASP A 6 10.98 13.09 43.04
C ASP A 6 10.26 12.20 44.08
N GLN A 7 8.95 11.94 43.91
CA GLN A 7 8.20 10.96 44.72
C GLN A 7 8.63 9.50 44.46
N LEU A 8 8.85 9.11 43.20
CA LEU A 8 9.34 7.77 42.86
C LEU A 8 10.77 7.55 43.35
N GLU A 9 11.65 8.56 43.27
CA GLU A 9 12.99 8.52 43.81
C GLU A 9 12.98 8.45 45.35
N GLY A 10 12.09 9.20 46.01
CA GLY A 10 11.86 9.12 47.46
C GLY A 10 11.38 7.74 47.92
N LEU A 11 10.43 7.12 47.20
CA LEU A 11 9.96 5.76 47.48
C LEU A 11 11.05 4.72 47.24
N ASN A 12 11.77 4.80 46.11
CA ASN A 12 12.89 3.93 45.78
C ASN A 12 14.03 4.05 46.82
N ALA A 13 14.30 5.25 47.33
CA ALA A 13 15.25 5.47 48.41
C ALA A 13 14.76 4.88 49.75
N GLN A 14 13.46 4.98 50.05
CA GLN A 14 12.86 4.38 51.25
C GLN A 14 12.87 2.84 51.20
N GLU A 15 12.51 2.25 50.06
CA GLU A 15 12.57 0.80 49.85
C GLU A 15 14.02 0.30 49.83
N GLY A 16 14.93 0.99 49.16
CA GLY A 16 16.36 0.71 49.19
C GLY A 16 16.96 0.77 50.60
N ALA A 17 16.55 1.76 51.41
CA ALA A 17 16.94 1.84 52.82
C ALA A 17 16.36 0.69 53.66
N LYS A 18 15.10 0.29 53.42
CA LYS A 18 14.46 -0.85 54.09
C LYS A 18 15.11 -2.18 53.72
N VAL A 19 15.38 -2.42 52.44
CA VAL A 19 16.14 -3.58 51.96
C VAL A 19 17.53 -3.60 52.57
N LYS A 20 18.24 -2.47 52.57
CA LYS A 20 19.56 -2.34 53.20
C LYS A 20 19.53 -2.66 54.70
N HIS A 21 18.49 -2.24 55.43
CA HIS A 21 18.33 -2.58 56.85
C HIS A 21 18.03 -4.07 57.07
N MET A 22 17.15 -4.67 56.26
CA MET A 22 16.89 -6.12 56.35
C MET A 22 18.14 -6.94 56.03
N LEU A 23 18.90 -6.52 55.02
CA LEU A 23 20.16 -7.17 54.62
C LEU A 23 21.25 -6.99 55.69
N LEU A 24 21.35 -5.80 56.32
CA LEU A 24 22.27 -5.57 57.45
C LEU A 24 21.92 -6.44 58.66
N ASN A 25 20.63 -6.57 59.01
CA ASN A 25 20.17 -7.47 60.07
C ASN A 25 20.51 -8.92 59.73
N ALA A 26 20.11 -9.41 58.54
CA ALA A 26 20.38 -10.77 58.12
C ALA A 26 21.89 -11.09 58.05
N ASN A 27 22.73 -10.12 57.68
CA ASN A 27 24.19 -10.30 57.70
C ASN A 27 24.74 -10.32 59.13
N SER A 28 24.21 -9.50 60.05
CA SER A 28 24.55 -9.53 61.48
C SER A 28 24.13 -10.85 62.14
N GLU A 29 22.96 -11.38 61.79
CA GLU A 29 22.46 -12.68 62.24
C GLU A 29 23.31 -13.83 61.66
N LEU A 30 23.70 -13.76 60.38
CA LEU A 30 24.63 -14.71 59.77
C LEU A 30 26.03 -14.68 60.39
N ASP A 31 26.55 -13.49 60.74
CA ASP A 31 27.85 -13.35 61.38
C ASP A 31 27.83 -13.82 62.85
N GLN A 32 26.71 -13.61 63.56
CA GLN A 32 26.46 -14.23 64.88
C GLN A 32 26.41 -15.76 64.79
N LEU A 33 25.67 -16.31 63.82
CA LEU A 33 25.59 -17.76 63.61
C LEU A 33 26.94 -18.38 63.17
N ARG A 34 27.78 -17.63 62.44
CA ARG A 34 29.15 -18.02 62.12
C ARG A 34 30.03 -18.07 63.35
N GLU A 35 29.96 -17.05 64.21
CA GLU A 35 30.71 -16.97 65.47
C GLU A 35 30.26 -18.03 66.49
N GLU A 36 28.96 -18.32 66.57
CA GLU A 36 28.48 -19.47 67.34
C GLU A 36 29.01 -20.78 66.76
N LEU A 37 28.99 -20.96 65.43
CA LEU A 37 29.48 -22.17 64.78
C LEU A 37 30.99 -22.38 65.01
N THR A 38 31.83 -21.33 64.89
CA THR A 38 33.27 -21.43 65.19
C THR A 38 33.48 -21.84 66.65
N GLN A 39 32.84 -21.16 67.60
CA GLN A 39 32.91 -21.52 69.03
C GLN A 39 32.43 -22.96 69.31
N LYS A 40 31.38 -23.46 68.63
CA LYS A 40 30.98 -24.87 68.74
C LYS A 40 32.03 -25.81 68.16
N THR A 41 32.65 -25.50 67.01
CA THR A 41 33.70 -26.34 66.42
C THR A 41 34.97 -26.37 67.28
N GLU A 42 35.36 -25.25 67.89
CA GLU A 42 36.48 -25.20 68.84
C GLU A 42 36.17 -25.99 70.12
N ALA A 43 34.95 -25.88 70.65
CA ALA A 43 34.51 -26.67 71.80
C ALA A 43 34.47 -28.18 71.51
N LEU A 44 34.07 -28.57 70.30
CA LEU A 44 34.12 -29.97 69.83
C LEU A 44 35.57 -30.46 69.71
N ALA A 45 36.45 -29.71 69.03
CA ALA A 45 37.87 -30.06 68.92
C ALA A 45 38.55 -30.14 70.31
N ALA A 46 38.16 -29.29 71.26
CA ALA A 46 38.62 -29.35 72.64
C ALA A 46 38.08 -30.57 73.42
N MET A 47 36.87 -31.06 73.09
CA MET A 47 36.38 -32.34 73.61
C MET A 47 37.07 -33.54 72.96
N GLU A 48 37.25 -33.55 71.63
CA GLU A 48 37.98 -34.61 70.92
C GLU A 48 39.43 -34.72 71.43
N ALA A 49 40.11 -33.59 71.62
CA ALA A 49 41.43 -33.54 72.24
C ALA A 49 41.45 -33.92 73.74
N ARG A 50 40.29 -34.09 74.40
CA ARG A 50 40.17 -34.68 75.75
C ARG A 50 39.84 -36.17 75.68
N LEU A 51 38.95 -36.59 74.77
CA LEU A 51 38.64 -37.99 74.50
C LEU A 51 39.87 -38.76 74.03
N GLY A 52 40.67 -38.19 73.12
CA GLY A 52 41.95 -38.75 72.68
C GLY A 52 43.04 -38.85 73.76
N ARG A 53 42.80 -38.31 74.96
CA ARG A 53 43.64 -38.51 76.15
C ARG A 53 43.11 -39.59 77.12
N LEU A 54 41.90 -40.11 76.92
CA LEU A 54 41.36 -41.20 77.75
C LEU A 54 42.14 -42.53 77.61
N PRO A 55 42.54 -43.01 76.41
CA PRO A 55 43.22 -44.30 76.30
C PRO A 55 44.53 -44.39 77.10
N GLY A 56 45.35 -43.34 77.12
CA GLY A 56 46.58 -43.27 77.92
C GLY A 56 46.35 -43.00 79.42
N LEU A 57 45.12 -42.71 79.84
CA LEU A 57 44.71 -42.72 81.25
C LEU A 57 44.18 -44.10 81.63
N GLU A 58 43.40 -44.74 80.76
CA GLU A 58 42.87 -46.10 80.93
C GLU A 58 44.00 -47.14 81.01
N GLU A 59 44.98 -47.08 80.10
CA GLU A 59 46.20 -47.90 80.13
C GLU A 59 46.93 -47.78 81.48
N ARG A 60 47.14 -46.53 81.95
CA ARG A 60 47.83 -46.25 83.21
C ARG A 60 47.02 -46.62 84.45
N VAL A 61 45.69 -46.62 84.37
CA VAL A 61 44.80 -47.18 85.40
C VAL A 61 44.90 -48.71 85.41
N GLY A 62 45.03 -49.33 84.24
CA GLY A 62 45.34 -50.76 84.10
C GLY A 62 46.63 -51.14 84.83
N THR A 63 47.76 -50.53 84.47
CA THR A 63 49.06 -50.85 85.09
C THR A 63 49.07 -50.61 86.61
N LEU A 64 48.48 -49.50 87.08
CA LEU A 64 48.36 -49.22 88.52
C LEU A 64 47.41 -50.20 89.24
N SER A 65 46.41 -50.76 88.55
CA SER A 65 45.56 -51.82 89.10
C SER A 65 46.31 -53.14 89.20
N GLU A 66 47.13 -53.49 88.20
CA GLU A 66 47.97 -54.69 88.22
C GLU A 66 49.00 -54.61 89.36
N GLU A 67 49.78 -53.52 89.44
CA GLU A 67 50.72 -53.24 90.54
C GLU A 67 50.03 -53.30 91.92
N LYS A 68 48.83 -52.71 92.05
CA LYS A 68 48.03 -52.78 93.28
C LYS A 68 47.70 -54.23 93.64
N THR A 69 47.22 -55.04 92.69
CA THR A 69 46.89 -56.44 92.98
C THR A 69 48.11 -57.27 93.36
N GLU A 70 49.27 -57.03 92.73
CA GLU A 70 50.51 -57.70 93.11
C GLU A 70 50.88 -57.34 94.57
N LEU A 71 50.91 -56.06 94.91
CA LEU A 71 51.19 -55.60 96.28
C LEU A 71 50.19 -56.16 97.31
N GLU A 72 48.90 -56.25 96.98
CA GLU A 72 47.89 -56.86 97.85
C GLU A 72 48.16 -58.36 98.08
N THR A 73 48.58 -59.12 97.05
CA THR A 73 48.99 -60.53 97.24
C THR A 73 50.28 -60.67 98.05
N GLN A 74 51.27 -59.79 97.85
CA GLN A 74 52.51 -59.78 98.63
C GLN A 74 52.24 -59.50 100.13
N VAL A 75 51.40 -58.49 100.42
CA VAL A 75 50.96 -58.16 101.79
C VAL A 75 50.18 -59.31 102.43
N ALA A 76 49.27 -59.96 101.69
CA ALA A 76 48.56 -61.14 102.18
C ALA A 76 49.51 -62.30 102.51
N GLY A 77 50.50 -62.57 101.65
CA GLY A 77 51.53 -63.58 101.86
C GLY A 77 52.45 -63.30 103.05
N LEU A 78 52.84 -62.04 103.27
CA LEU A 78 53.58 -61.63 104.46
C LEU A 78 52.73 -61.76 105.74
N GLY A 79 51.46 -61.35 105.68
CA GLY A 79 50.51 -61.49 106.79
C GLY A 79 50.18 -62.95 107.15
N GLN A 80 50.30 -63.90 106.22
CA GLN A 80 50.27 -65.33 106.53
C GLN A 80 51.56 -65.80 107.22
N LYS A 81 52.73 -65.40 106.70
CA LYS A 81 54.05 -65.74 107.27
C LYS A 81 54.23 -65.24 108.70
N LEU A 82 53.74 -64.02 109.00
CA LEU A 82 53.78 -63.43 110.35
C LEU A 82 52.93 -64.23 111.33
N ARG A 83 51.65 -64.47 111.02
CA ARG A 83 50.76 -65.30 111.87
C ARG A 83 51.31 -66.71 112.11
N ALA A 84 51.95 -67.30 111.10
CA ALA A 84 52.62 -68.59 111.23
C ALA A 84 53.90 -68.54 112.09
N ALA A 85 54.56 -67.38 112.24
CA ALA A 85 55.65 -67.19 113.20
C ALA A 85 55.12 -67.00 114.62
N GLU A 86 54.14 -66.11 114.81
CA GLU A 86 53.48 -65.84 116.10
C GLU A 86 52.90 -67.11 116.75
N ALA A 87 52.19 -67.93 115.97
CA ALA A 87 51.65 -69.20 116.45
C ALA A 87 52.72 -70.20 116.90
N ARG A 88 53.90 -70.19 116.26
CA ARG A 88 55.04 -71.05 116.65
C ARG A 88 55.74 -70.53 117.91
N CYS A 89 55.84 -69.21 118.09
CA CYS A 89 56.39 -68.65 119.33
C CYS A 89 55.48 -69.01 120.52
N ARG A 90 54.18 -68.78 120.41
CA ARG A 90 53.21 -69.06 121.49
C ARG A 90 53.21 -70.53 121.91
N ALA A 91 53.24 -71.47 120.95
CA ALA A 91 53.29 -72.89 121.26
C ALA A 91 54.59 -73.32 122.00
N VAL A 92 55.70 -72.59 121.81
CA VAL A 92 56.95 -72.81 122.55
C VAL A 92 56.87 -72.19 123.95
N GLU A 93 56.23 -71.04 124.10
CA GLU A 93 55.98 -70.39 125.40
C GLU A 93 55.06 -71.26 126.28
N GLU A 94 53.90 -71.67 125.76
CA GLU A 94 52.94 -72.57 126.43
C GLU A 94 53.61 -73.87 126.90
N SER A 95 54.39 -74.52 126.02
CA SER A 95 55.14 -75.74 126.36
C SER A 95 56.21 -75.53 127.46
N LYS A 96 56.77 -74.32 127.58
CA LYS A 96 57.77 -74.01 128.62
C LYS A 96 57.12 -73.69 129.97
N GLU A 97 55.96 -73.05 129.98
CA GLU A 97 55.20 -72.85 131.22
C GLU A 97 54.73 -74.17 131.83
N GLU A 98 54.31 -75.14 131.01
CA GLU A 98 53.97 -76.49 131.49
C GLU A 98 55.16 -77.22 132.11
N GLU A 99 56.34 -77.13 131.50
CA GLU A 99 57.57 -77.76 132.02
C GLU A 99 57.99 -77.15 133.37
N VAL A 100 57.93 -75.82 133.51
CA VAL A 100 58.21 -75.12 134.79
C VAL A 100 57.22 -75.58 135.87
N ARG A 101 55.91 -75.51 135.60
CA ARG A 101 54.84 -75.87 136.54
C ARG A 101 54.96 -77.33 137.05
N HIS A 102 55.37 -78.25 136.16
CA HIS A 102 55.63 -79.64 136.52
C HIS A 102 56.89 -79.81 137.39
N LEU A 103 57.94 -79.02 137.16
CA LEU A 103 59.15 -79.05 137.99
C LEU A 103 58.87 -78.49 139.40
N GLU A 104 58.12 -77.38 139.51
CA GLU A 104 57.71 -76.79 140.79
C GLU A 104 56.91 -77.78 141.66
N GLY A 105 55.88 -78.42 141.09
CA GLY A 105 55.10 -79.44 141.80
C GLY A 105 55.94 -80.64 142.25
N ARG A 106 56.97 -81.03 141.49
CA ARG A 106 57.91 -82.09 141.89
C ARG A 106 58.83 -81.67 143.05
N VAL A 107 59.24 -80.41 143.13
CA VAL A 107 60.04 -79.89 144.26
C VAL A 107 59.22 -79.94 145.56
N ALA A 108 58.01 -79.38 145.57
CA ALA A 108 57.13 -79.40 146.75
C ALA A 108 56.87 -80.85 147.25
N THR A 109 56.63 -81.78 146.31
CA THR A 109 56.43 -83.21 146.61
C THR A 109 57.68 -83.91 147.17
N LEU A 110 58.88 -83.34 147.00
CA LEU A 110 60.12 -83.85 147.61
C LEU A 110 60.36 -83.24 149.00
N GLU A 111 60.11 -81.95 149.17
CA GLU A 111 60.21 -81.23 150.45
C GLU A 111 59.26 -81.80 151.51
N GLN A 112 58.02 -82.10 151.12
CA GLN A 112 57.03 -82.76 151.98
C GLN A 112 57.55 -84.13 152.47
N ARG A 113 58.00 -84.99 151.54
CA ARG A 113 58.49 -86.35 151.89
C ARG A 113 59.76 -86.34 152.73
N HIS A 114 60.65 -85.36 152.54
CA HIS A 114 61.81 -85.19 153.42
C HIS A 114 61.39 -84.89 154.86
N SER A 115 60.40 -84.02 155.03
CA SER A 115 59.88 -83.61 156.35
C SER A 115 59.21 -84.76 157.14
N GLN A 116 58.73 -85.79 156.46
CA GLN A 116 58.00 -86.92 157.06
C GLN A 116 58.90 -88.09 157.49
N SER A 117 60.21 -88.07 157.20
CA SER A 117 61.06 -89.27 157.28
C SER A 117 61.54 -89.66 158.69
N GLY A 118 61.21 -88.91 159.74
CA GLY A 118 61.75 -89.07 161.11
C GLY A 118 60.74 -89.47 162.19
N LEU A 119 59.57 -89.97 161.81
CA LEU A 119 58.40 -90.17 162.70
C LEU A 119 58.30 -91.60 163.28
N GLN A 120 57.64 -91.76 164.44
CA GLN A 120 57.41 -93.09 165.04
C GLN A 120 56.39 -93.92 164.23
N GLU A 121 56.26 -95.22 164.52
CA GLU A 121 55.39 -96.11 163.73
C GLU A 121 53.92 -95.69 163.75
N THR A 122 53.39 -95.27 164.90
CA THR A 122 52.03 -94.69 165.03
C THR A 122 51.88 -93.40 164.21
N ASP A 123 52.85 -92.50 164.31
CA ASP A 123 52.86 -91.23 163.57
C ASP A 123 52.96 -91.46 162.06
N ARG A 124 53.71 -92.50 161.64
CA ARG A 124 53.86 -92.93 160.25
C ARG A 124 52.58 -93.52 159.69
N ILE A 125 51.84 -94.30 160.47
CA ILE A 125 50.49 -94.75 160.10
C ILE A 125 49.55 -93.54 159.99
N GLN A 126 49.62 -92.58 160.92
CA GLN A 126 48.79 -91.38 160.84
C GLN A 126 49.17 -90.46 159.66
N ALA A 127 50.46 -90.40 159.28
CA ALA A 127 50.93 -89.70 158.08
C ALA A 127 50.40 -90.38 156.81
N LEU A 128 50.49 -91.71 156.71
CA LEU A 128 49.94 -92.48 155.59
C LEU A 128 48.42 -92.36 155.47
N ILE A 129 47.69 -92.23 156.58
CA ILE A 129 46.24 -91.93 156.56
C ILE A 129 45.99 -90.52 156.01
N LYS A 130 46.72 -89.50 156.46
CA LYS A 130 46.59 -88.12 155.95
C LYS A 130 46.99 -88.00 154.47
N GLU A 131 48.01 -88.75 154.03
CA GLU A 131 48.39 -88.86 152.62
C GLU A 131 47.28 -89.52 151.81
N ARG A 132 46.69 -90.61 152.30
CA ARG A 132 45.55 -91.29 151.67
C ARG A 132 44.34 -90.35 151.55
N GLU A 133 43.99 -89.63 152.62
CA GLU A 133 42.91 -88.63 152.64
C GLU A 133 43.18 -87.48 151.66
N GLY A 134 44.42 -86.96 151.61
CA GLY A 134 44.82 -85.91 150.68
C GLY A 134 44.79 -86.36 149.21
N VAL A 135 45.22 -87.59 148.93
CA VAL A 135 45.16 -88.19 147.59
C VAL A 135 43.71 -88.50 147.18
N GLU A 136 42.85 -88.95 148.10
CA GLU A 136 41.41 -89.11 147.82
C GLU A 136 40.73 -87.76 147.56
N HIS A 137 41.07 -86.72 148.33
CA HIS A 137 40.55 -85.37 148.10
C HIS A 137 40.99 -84.83 146.72
N SER A 138 42.28 -84.91 146.40
CA SER A 138 42.83 -84.46 145.12
C SER A 138 42.28 -85.26 143.92
N LEU A 139 42.02 -86.56 144.10
CA LEU A 139 41.34 -87.39 143.10
C LEU A 139 39.89 -86.93 142.86
N GLU A 140 39.17 -86.53 143.91
CA GLU A 140 37.80 -86.02 143.79
C GLU A 140 37.76 -84.60 143.21
N GLU A 141 38.72 -83.73 143.55
CA GLU A 141 38.92 -82.45 142.88
C GLU A 141 39.20 -82.65 141.38
N ALA A 142 40.10 -83.57 141.02
CA ALA A 142 40.40 -83.88 139.63
C ALA A 142 39.17 -84.45 138.87
N ARG A 143 38.34 -85.26 139.52
CA ARG A 143 37.04 -85.73 138.99
C ARG A 143 36.07 -84.57 138.79
N GLN A 144 35.96 -83.65 139.76
CA GLN A 144 35.08 -82.50 139.67
C GLN A 144 35.54 -81.53 138.56
N GLN A 145 36.84 -81.28 138.45
CA GLN A 145 37.44 -80.51 137.35
C GLN A 145 37.15 -81.18 136.00
N LEU A 146 37.39 -82.49 135.87
CA LEU A 146 37.10 -83.25 134.65
C LEU A 146 35.61 -83.21 134.28
N ASN A 147 34.71 -83.25 135.27
CA ASN A 147 33.26 -83.16 135.03
C ASN A 147 32.82 -81.74 134.64
N ASN A 148 33.40 -80.70 135.25
CA ASN A 148 33.18 -79.30 134.87
C ASN A 148 33.68 -79.01 133.45
N ILE A 149 34.85 -79.53 133.09
CA ILE A 149 35.39 -79.51 131.72
C ILE A 149 34.44 -80.25 130.78
N LYS A 150 34.05 -81.49 131.10
CA LYS A 150 33.10 -82.26 130.27
C LYS A 150 31.80 -81.51 130.04
N ALA A 151 31.26 -80.84 131.07
CA ALA A 151 30.05 -80.03 130.95
C ALA A 151 30.24 -78.80 130.04
N SER A 152 31.37 -78.08 130.12
CA SER A 152 31.65 -76.93 129.25
C SER A 152 31.96 -77.32 127.81
N TRP A 153 32.57 -78.48 127.58
CA TRP A 153 32.70 -79.06 126.24
C TRP A 153 31.34 -79.52 125.70
N SER A 154 30.46 -80.12 126.51
CA SER A 154 29.10 -80.46 126.09
C SER A 154 28.27 -79.23 125.71
N THR A 155 28.29 -78.15 126.50
CA THR A 155 27.57 -76.91 126.12
C THR A 155 28.19 -76.21 124.92
N LYS A 156 29.51 -76.34 124.71
CA LYS A 156 30.14 -75.84 123.48
C LYS A 156 29.80 -76.68 122.25
N ILE A 157 29.66 -78.00 122.40
CA ILE A 157 29.18 -78.91 121.35
C ILE A 157 27.76 -78.54 120.95
N THR A 158 26.80 -78.46 121.89
CA THR A 158 25.41 -78.08 121.55
C THR A 158 25.34 -76.69 120.91
N SER A 159 26.12 -75.72 121.40
CA SER A 159 26.22 -74.39 120.77
C SER A 159 26.78 -74.41 119.34
N LEU A 160 27.62 -75.39 118.97
CA LEU A 160 28.11 -75.55 117.60
C LEU A 160 27.10 -76.33 116.75
N GLU A 161 26.41 -77.32 117.31
CA GLU A 161 25.31 -78.06 116.67
C GLU A 161 24.15 -77.11 116.33
N ASP A 162 23.73 -76.24 117.25
CA ASP A 162 22.73 -75.18 117.02
C ASP A 162 23.16 -74.23 115.89
N GLN A 163 24.45 -73.84 115.85
CA GLN A 163 24.99 -73.00 114.77
C GLN A 163 25.01 -73.72 113.42
N ILE A 164 25.35 -75.01 113.39
CA ILE A 164 25.30 -75.84 112.19
C ILE A 164 23.84 -76.01 111.71
N HIS A 165 22.89 -76.23 112.62
CA HIS A 165 21.47 -76.30 112.30
C HIS A 165 20.94 -74.98 111.74
N HIS A 166 21.29 -73.84 112.33
CA HIS A 166 20.91 -72.52 111.82
C HIS A 166 21.51 -72.22 110.44
N LEU A 167 22.80 -72.51 110.23
CA LEU A 167 23.46 -72.34 108.93
C LEU A 167 22.86 -73.26 107.86
N ASN A 168 22.57 -74.52 108.17
CA ASN A 168 21.90 -75.44 107.25
C ASN A 168 20.48 -74.98 106.89
N ALA A 169 19.74 -74.42 107.85
CA ALA A 169 18.42 -73.83 107.59
C ALA A 169 18.52 -72.58 106.70
N LYS A 170 19.50 -71.70 106.94
CA LYS A 170 19.75 -70.51 106.11
C LYS A 170 20.16 -70.89 104.68
N ILE A 171 21.01 -71.90 104.52
CA ILE A 171 21.41 -72.45 103.21
C ILE A 171 20.20 -73.02 102.46
N ALA A 172 19.27 -73.69 103.14
CA ALA A 172 18.04 -74.19 102.51
C ALA A 172 17.10 -73.05 102.06
N GLU A 173 16.96 -72.00 102.87
CA GLU A 173 16.21 -70.78 102.51
C GLU A 173 16.83 -70.07 101.29
N ASP A 174 18.16 -69.84 101.32
CA ASP A 174 18.90 -69.22 100.20
C ASP A 174 18.83 -70.06 98.91
N GLN A 175 18.77 -71.40 99.03
CA GLN A 175 18.54 -72.30 97.89
C GLN A 175 17.13 -72.16 97.30
N THR A 176 16.10 -71.99 98.12
CA THR A 176 14.73 -71.75 97.62
C THR A 176 14.57 -70.38 96.98
N ASP A 177 15.20 -69.34 97.52
CA ASP A 177 15.21 -68.00 96.91
C ASP A 177 15.99 -67.98 95.60
N LEU A 178 17.10 -68.73 95.50
CA LEU A 178 17.85 -68.90 94.25
C LEU A 178 16.99 -69.60 93.18
N GLN A 179 16.30 -70.69 93.51
CA GLN A 179 15.41 -71.39 92.57
C GLN A 179 14.28 -70.48 92.08
N ALA A 180 13.63 -69.72 92.97
CA ALA A 180 12.61 -68.74 92.59
C ALA A 180 13.17 -67.60 91.70
N ALA A 181 14.44 -67.21 91.89
CA ALA A 181 15.11 -66.26 91.03
C ALA A 181 15.42 -66.87 89.64
N GLU A 182 15.86 -68.12 89.56
CA GLU A 182 16.12 -68.86 88.31
C GLU A 182 14.84 -69.10 87.49
N GLU A 183 13.73 -69.47 88.13
CA GLU A 183 12.40 -69.55 87.49
C GLU A 183 11.94 -68.18 86.95
N ARG A 184 12.22 -67.10 87.68
CA ARG A 184 11.92 -65.73 87.22
C ARG A 184 12.84 -65.28 86.09
N ILE A 185 14.11 -65.71 86.06
CA ILE A 185 15.03 -65.45 84.95
C ILE A 185 14.62 -66.23 83.70
N THR A 186 14.22 -67.49 83.81
CA THR A 186 13.79 -68.30 82.65
C THR A 186 12.47 -67.80 82.05
N THR A 187 11.50 -67.38 82.87
CA THR A 187 10.23 -66.78 82.41
C THR A 187 10.40 -65.36 81.82
N LEU A 188 11.29 -64.53 82.38
CA LEU A 188 11.68 -63.27 81.74
C LEU A 188 12.45 -63.52 80.42
N THR A 189 13.26 -64.57 80.36
CA THR A 189 13.99 -64.95 79.14
C THR A 189 13.04 -65.41 78.04
N SER A 190 12.02 -66.23 78.35
CA SER A 190 11.06 -66.70 77.34
C SER A 190 10.15 -65.57 76.83
N THR A 191 9.70 -64.67 77.70
CA THR A 191 8.93 -63.47 77.29
C THR A 191 9.77 -62.51 76.44
N ILE A 192 11.06 -62.29 76.77
CA ILE A 192 11.99 -61.54 75.91
C ILE A 192 12.16 -62.19 74.53
N HIS A 193 12.21 -63.52 74.43
CA HIS A 193 12.27 -64.19 73.12
C HIS A 193 10.97 -64.04 72.33
N SER A 194 9.80 -64.12 72.99
CA SER A 194 8.50 -63.90 72.35
C SER A 194 8.38 -62.47 71.80
N LEU A 195 8.72 -61.46 72.61
CA LEU A 195 8.67 -60.05 72.20
C LEU A 195 9.68 -59.74 71.07
N LYS A 196 10.87 -60.38 71.07
CA LYS A 196 11.82 -60.28 69.96
C LYS A 196 11.26 -60.87 68.65
N ALA A 197 10.53 -61.98 68.72
CA ALA A 197 9.89 -62.59 67.56
C ALA A 197 8.74 -61.71 67.03
N GLU A 198 7.92 -61.14 67.92
CA GLU A 198 6.84 -60.20 67.58
C GLU A 198 7.38 -58.92 66.93
N VAL A 199 8.40 -58.28 67.53
CA VAL A 199 9.06 -57.09 66.97
C VAL A 199 9.65 -57.39 65.58
N LYS A 200 10.26 -58.56 65.38
CA LYS A 200 10.76 -58.98 64.06
C LYS A 200 9.62 -59.14 63.05
N GLY A 201 8.51 -59.78 63.42
CA GLY A 201 7.33 -59.91 62.56
C GLY A 201 6.70 -58.57 62.20
N LEU A 202 6.64 -57.63 63.14
CA LEU A 202 6.16 -56.26 62.89
C LEU A 202 7.12 -55.47 61.98
N GLN A 203 8.44 -55.66 62.11
CA GLN A 203 9.43 -55.07 61.19
C GLN A 203 9.29 -55.62 59.77
N GLU A 204 9.10 -56.94 59.62
CA GLU A 204 8.88 -57.60 58.32
C GLU A 204 7.56 -57.14 57.68
N ALA A 205 6.47 -57.06 58.46
CA ALA A 205 5.19 -56.53 57.99
C ALA A 205 5.25 -55.04 57.61
N LYS A 206 6.01 -54.23 58.36
CA LYS A 206 6.26 -52.82 58.02
C LYS A 206 7.02 -52.69 56.70
N ALA A 207 8.12 -53.42 56.53
CA ALA A 207 8.91 -53.39 55.30
C ALA A 207 8.12 -53.88 54.07
N GLU A 208 7.21 -54.83 54.27
CA GLU A 208 6.27 -55.30 53.23
C GLU A 208 5.24 -54.22 52.85
N ALA A 209 4.71 -53.47 53.83
CA ALA A 209 3.80 -52.35 53.58
C ALA A 209 4.52 -51.17 52.90
N GLU A 210 5.74 -50.84 53.33
CA GLU A 210 6.56 -49.80 52.71
C GLU A 210 6.89 -50.14 51.25
N ARG A 211 7.25 -51.39 50.93
CA ARG A 211 7.48 -51.80 49.53
C ARG A 211 6.23 -51.71 48.66
N LYS A 212 5.06 -52.04 49.20
CA LYS A 212 3.77 -51.88 48.48
C LYS A 212 3.44 -50.40 48.22
N LEU A 213 3.70 -49.52 49.18
CA LEU A 213 3.47 -48.09 49.02
C LEU A 213 4.43 -47.47 47.99
N VAL A 214 5.72 -47.86 47.99
CA VAL A 214 6.68 -47.42 46.97
C VAL A 214 6.23 -47.84 45.57
N GLY A 215 5.87 -49.11 45.37
CA GLY A 215 5.42 -49.60 44.05
C GLY A 215 4.14 -48.93 43.54
N GLU A 216 3.21 -48.53 44.42
CA GLU A 216 2.03 -47.75 44.00
C GLU A 216 2.37 -46.28 43.71
N VAL A 217 3.36 -45.69 44.38
CA VAL A 217 3.89 -44.36 44.03
C VAL A 217 4.58 -44.39 42.66
N GLU A 218 5.48 -45.35 42.42
CA GLU A 218 6.15 -45.54 41.12
C GLU A 218 5.11 -45.67 39.98
N ARG A 219 4.09 -46.50 40.18
CA ARG A 219 2.98 -46.69 39.22
C ARG A 219 2.16 -45.41 38.97
N LEU A 220 1.95 -44.59 40.00
CA LEU A 220 1.26 -43.29 39.88
C LEU A 220 2.13 -42.23 39.21
N GLU A 221 3.46 -42.30 39.37
CA GLU A 221 4.41 -41.42 38.66
C GLU A 221 4.45 -41.75 37.16
N GLU A 222 4.45 -43.03 36.77
CA GLU A 222 4.28 -43.49 35.38
C GLU A 222 2.96 -43.02 34.75
N ASP A 223 1.84 -43.13 35.48
CA ASP A 223 0.53 -42.60 35.06
C ASP A 223 0.60 -41.07 34.82
N VAL A 224 1.23 -40.33 35.74
CA VAL A 224 1.36 -38.86 35.66
C VAL A 224 2.26 -38.41 34.52
N GLU A 225 3.38 -39.08 34.27
CA GLU A 225 4.23 -38.79 33.11
C GLU A 225 3.49 -39.08 31.78
N THR A 226 2.79 -40.22 31.71
CA THR A 226 1.95 -40.58 30.57
C THR A 226 0.85 -39.55 30.30
N LEU A 227 0.19 -39.05 31.35
CA LEU A 227 -0.85 -38.01 31.24
C LEU A 227 -0.26 -36.64 30.84
N ARG A 228 0.91 -36.27 31.35
CA ARG A 228 1.63 -35.04 30.93
C ARG A 228 2.01 -35.09 29.45
N TRP A 229 2.51 -36.23 28.97
CA TRP A 229 2.83 -36.42 27.56
C TRP A 229 1.58 -36.35 26.66
N GLN A 230 0.45 -36.94 27.10
CA GLN A 230 -0.84 -36.81 26.40
C GLN A 230 -1.38 -35.38 26.41
N LEU A 231 -1.14 -34.61 27.47
CA LEU A 231 -1.53 -33.20 27.56
C LEU A 231 -0.72 -32.33 26.59
N GLY A 232 0.62 -32.43 26.60
CA GLY A 232 1.47 -31.71 25.64
C GLY A 232 1.16 -32.07 24.19
N GLN A 233 0.77 -33.33 23.93
CA GLN A 233 0.25 -33.76 22.62
C GLN A 233 -1.10 -33.12 22.24
N LYS A 234 -1.93 -32.68 23.18
CA LYS A 234 -3.16 -31.94 22.91
C LYS A 234 -2.87 -30.45 22.73
N GLU A 235 -2.06 -29.87 23.60
CA GLU A 235 -1.61 -28.47 23.54
C GLU A 235 -0.97 -28.16 22.18
N ALA A 236 -0.03 -29.00 21.70
CA ALA A 236 0.58 -28.82 20.37
C ALA A 236 -0.42 -28.95 19.19
N ARG A 237 -1.51 -29.71 19.34
CA ARG A 237 -2.59 -29.77 18.34
C ARG A 237 -3.52 -28.56 18.42
N GLU A 238 -3.73 -28.03 19.61
CA GLU A 238 -4.49 -26.80 19.82
C GLU A 238 -3.74 -25.60 19.22
N GLU A 239 -2.42 -25.51 19.43
CA GLU A 239 -1.55 -24.53 18.76
C GLU A 239 -1.59 -24.65 17.22
N GLU A 240 -1.55 -25.86 16.66
CA GLU A 240 -1.71 -26.08 15.21
C GLU A 240 -3.08 -25.57 14.71
N LEU A 241 -4.16 -25.90 15.43
CA LEU A 241 -5.52 -25.49 15.05
C LEU A 241 -5.74 -23.97 15.20
N VAL A 242 -5.19 -23.35 16.23
CA VAL A 242 -5.21 -21.89 16.44
C VAL A 242 -4.40 -21.18 15.35
N GLY A 243 -3.22 -21.67 15.00
CA GLY A 243 -2.41 -21.14 13.90
C GLY A 243 -3.07 -21.29 12.53
N ARG A 244 -3.80 -22.39 12.31
CA ARG A 244 -4.61 -22.59 11.10
C ARG A 244 -5.83 -21.69 11.06
N LEU A 245 -6.49 -21.45 12.19
CA LEU A 245 -7.63 -20.55 12.30
C LEU A 245 -7.21 -19.09 12.02
N SER A 246 -6.12 -18.62 12.63
CA SER A 246 -5.62 -17.25 12.41
C SER A 246 -5.20 -17.03 10.95
N ALA A 247 -4.55 -18.01 10.31
CA ALA A 247 -4.21 -17.94 8.89
C ALA A 247 -5.45 -17.92 7.98
N GLU A 248 -6.56 -18.57 8.35
CA GLU A 248 -7.81 -18.50 7.60
C GLU A 248 -8.58 -17.20 7.86
N GLU A 249 -8.52 -16.66 9.09
CA GLU A 249 -9.01 -15.31 9.40
C GLU A 249 -8.26 -14.23 8.60
N GLU A 250 -6.93 -14.31 8.45
CA GLU A 250 -6.17 -13.36 7.64
C GLU A 250 -6.56 -13.42 6.16
N LYS A 251 -6.78 -14.62 5.59
CA LYS A 251 -7.35 -14.77 4.24
C LYS A 251 -8.73 -14.15 4.15
N CYS A 252 -9.62 -14.40 5.12
CA CYS A 252 -10.96 -13.82 5.14
C CYS A 252 -10.91 -12.29 5.21
N ARG A 253 -10.08 -11.70 6.09
CA ARG A 253 -9.85 -10.25 6.19
C ARG A 253 -9.32 -9.66 4.87
N SER A 254 -8.36 -10.35 4.23
CA SER A 254 -7.81 -9.95 2.93
C SER A 254 -8.86 -9.98 1.81
N CYS A 255 -9.63 -11.07 1.71
CA CYS A 255 -10.75 -11.19 0.78
C CYS A 255 -11.82 -10.10 1.03
N THR A 256 -12.15 -9.80 2.28
CA THR A 256 -13.08 -8.71 2.64
C THR A 256 -12.55 -7.36 2.19
N ALA A 257 -11.27 -7.04 2.41
CA ALA A 257 -10.65 -5.80 1.95
C ALA A 257 -10.65 -5.69 0.40
N ILE A 258 -10.36 -6.78 -0.31
CA ILE A 258 -10.43 -6.83 -1.79
C ILE A 258 -11.87 -6.63 -2.30
N LEU A 259 -12.87 -7.22 -1.63
CA LEU A 259 -14.28 -7.02 -1.96
C LEU A 259 -14.74 -5.59 -1.68
N GLN A 260 -14.29 -4.98 -0.58
CA GLN A 260 -14.63 -3.61 -0.22
C GLN A 260 -14.01 -2.60 -1.20
N ALA A 261 -12.74 -2.76 -1.56
CA ALA A 261 -12.11 -1.97 -2.61
C ALA A 261 -12.82 -2.13 -3.98
N LYS A 262 -13.34 -3.34 -4.29
CA LYS A 262 -14.18 -3.56 -5.48
C LYS A 262 -15.49 -2.80 -5.42
N ILE A 263 -16.19 -2.82 -4.28
CA ILE A 263 -17.43 -2.05 -4.05
C ILE A 263 -17.17 -0.54 -4.22
N GLU A 264 -16.05 -0.03 -3.67
CA GLU A 264 -15.63 1.37 -3.86
C GLU A 264 -15.39 1.70 -5.34
N THR A 265 -14.69 0.84 -6.10
CA THR A 265 -14.52 1.05 -7.55
C THR A 265 -15.85 1.01 -8.31
N ILE A 266 -16.78 0.12 -7.94
CA ILE A 266 -18.11 0.04 -8.57
C ILE A 266 -18.88 1.33 -8.30
N ALA A 267 -18.91 1.83 -7.06
CA ALA A 267 -19.57 3.09 -6.72
C ALA A 267 -18.98 4.29 -7.50
N THR A 268 -17.64 4.35 -7.70
CA THR A 268 -17.04 5.38 -8.56
C THR A 268 -17.43 5.24 -10.03
N LEU A 269 -17.56 4.00 -10.54
CA LEU A 269 -18.01 3.74 -11.90
C LEU A 269 -19.48 4.12 -12.09
N GLU A 270 -20.36 3.78 -11.14
CA GLU A 270 -21.77 4.18 -11.13
C GLU A 270 -21.92 5.70 -11.18
N ILE A 271 -21.14 6.45 -10.41
CA ILE A 271 -21.09 7.92 -10.50
C ILE A 271 -20.70 8.36 -11.92
N THR A 272 -19.61 7.83 -12.49
CA THR A 272 -19.21 8.20 -13.86
C THR A 272 -20.21 7.80 -14.94
N VAL A 273 -20.97 6.72 -14.75
CA VAL A 273 -22.08 6.34 -15.64
C VAL A 273 -23.20 7.36 -15.55
N THR A 274 -23.66 7.75 -14.35
CA THR A 274 -24.71 8.77 -14.21
C THR A 274 -24.27 10.15 -14.73
N GLU A 275 -22.99 10.51 -14.60
CA GLU A 275 -22.43 11.69 -15.26
C GLU A 275 -22.46 11.61 -16.80
N LEU A 276 -22.18 10.43 -17.37
CA LEU A 276 -22.20 10.21 -18.82
C LEU A 276 -23.64 10.17 -19.34
N GLU A 277 -24.58 9.57 -18.61
CA GLU A 277 -26.01 9.61 -18.92
C GLU A 277 -26.55 11.05 -18.89
N GLY A 278 -26.14 11.85 -17.90
CA GLY A 278 -26.43 13.28 -17.84
C GLY A 278 -25.89 14.05 -19.06
N LYS A 279 -24.61 13.84 -19.42
CA LYS A 279 -23.99 14.43 -20.61
C LYS A 279 -24.66 13.97 -21.92
N VAL A 280 -25.11 12.71 -22.00
CA VAL A 280 -25.90 12.21 -23.14
C VAL A 280 -27.22 12.97 -23.23
N ALA A 281 -27.98 13.10 -22.14
CA ALA A 281 -29.23 13.86 -22.11
C ALA A 281 -29.04 15.35 -22.45
N GLU A 282 -27.94 15.98 -22.01
CA GLU A 282 -27.55 17.33 -22.43
C GLU A 282 -27.26 17.41 -23.94
N THR A 283 -26.58 16.42 -24.51
CA THR A 283 -26.35 16.38 -25.97
C THR A 283 -27.61 16.05 -26.77
N GLU A 284 -28.53 15.23 -26.27
CA GLU A 284 -29.81 14.93 -26.92
C GLU A 284 -30.76 16.14 -26.89
N THR A 285 -30.80 16.88 -25.78
CA THR A 285 -31.56 18.15 -25.69
C THR A 285 -30.92 19.24 -26.55
N SER A 286 -29.59 19.28 -26.67
CA SER A 286 -28.88 20.15 -27.62
C SER A 286 -29.12 19.76 -29.09
N LEU A 287 -29.20 18.45 -29.38
CA LEU A 287 -29.47 17.95 -30.73
C LEU A 287 -30.92 18.18 -31.15
N THR A 288 -31.89 17.99 -30.25
CA THR A 288 -33.31 18.24 -30.54
C THR A 288 -33.58 19.73 -30.73
N THR A 289 -33.03 20.61 -29.88
CA THR A 289 -33.15 22.06 -30.06
C THR A 289 -32.51 22.55 -31.37
N THR A 290 -31.31 22.10 -31.71
CA THR A 290 -30.68 22.43 -33.01
C THR A 290 -31.42 21.82 -34.21
N CYS A 291 -32.06 20.65 -34.05
CA CYS A 291 -32.97 20.10 -35.08
C CYS A 291 -34.24 20.95 -35.25
N GLU A 292 -34.82 21.47 -34.16
CA GLU A 292 -35.93 22.42 -34.27
C GLU A 292 -35.51 23.74 -34.94
N GLU A 293 -34.33 24.28 -34.60
CA GLU A 293 -33.78 25.49 -35.25
C GLU A 293 -33.53 25.25 -36.75
N LEU A 294 -32.96 24.11 -37.11
CA LEU A 294 -32.81 23.69 -38.51
C LEU A 294 -34.17 23.55 -39.21
N GLN A 295 -35.19 23.02 -38.53
CA GLN A 295 -36.54 22.89 -39.09
C GLN A 295 -37.22 24.27 -39.26
N LYS A 296 -37.06 25.18 -38.31
CA LYS A 296 -37.50 26.59 -38.40
C LYS A 296 -36.82 27.27 -39.59
N ALA A 297 -35.50 27.15 -39.71
CA ALA A 297 -34.71 27.68 -40.83
C ALA A 297 -35.08 27.04 -42.19
N GLN A 298 -35.44 25.75 -42.23
CA GLN A 298 -35.96 25.11 -43.45
C GLN A 298 -37.33 25.65 -43.87
N VAL A 299 -38.23 25.91 -42.91
CA VAL A 299 -39.53 26.56 -43.17
C VAL A 299 -39.35 27.99 -43.67
N GLU A 300 -38.44 28.77 -43.07
CA GLU A 300 -38.11 30.12 -43.54
C GLU A 300 -37.45 30.11 -44.92
N LYS A 301 -36.49 29.21 -45.16
CA LYS A 301 -35.89 29.00 -46.48
C LYS A 301 -36.96 28.69 -47.53
N LYS A 302 -37.91 27.82 -47.24
CA LYS A 302 -39.02 27.50 -48.15
C LYS A 302 -39.91 28.72 -48.38
N ARG A 303 -40.28 29.46 -47.33
CA ARG A 303 -41.06 30.71 -47.43
C ARG A 303 -40.35 31.76 -48.30
N LEU A 304 -39.02 31.88 -48.18
CA LEU A 304 -38.20 32.77 -49.01
C LEU A 304 -38.12 32.28 -50.47
N GLN A 305 -38.01 30.98 -50.71
CA GLN A 305 -38.08 30.39 -52.06
C GLN A 305 -39.45 30.64 -52.71
N ASP A 306 -40.55 30.44 -51.98
CA ASP A 306 -41.91 30.74 -52.45
C ASP A 306 -42.08 32.25 -52.72
N SER A 307 -41.46 33.13 -51.92
CA SER A 307 -41.46 34.57 -52.15
C SER A 307 -40.68 34.95 -53.41
N LEU A 308 -39.48 34.40 -53.59
CA LEU A 308 -38.65 34.60 -54.78
C LEU A 308 -39.34 34.10 -56.06
N ALA A 309 -40.12 33.03 -55.97
CA ALA A 309 -40.94 32.53 -57.08
C ALA A 309 -42.09 33.50 -57.45
N ARG A 310 -42.73 34.14 -56.45
CA ARG A 310 -43.75 35.19 -56.71
C ARG A 310 -43.13 36.43 -57.35
N GLU A 311 -41.99 36.91 -56.84
CA GLU A 311 -41.28 38.05 -57.43
C GLU A 311 -40.84 37.76 -58.87
N ARG A 312 -40.35 36.54 -59.17
CA ARG A 312 -40.03 36.12 -60.54
C ARG A 312 -41.26 36.17 -61.46
N GLY A 313 -42.38 35.58 -61.04
CA GLY A 313 -43.63 35.64 -61.81
C GLY A 313 -44.15 37.08 -62.00
N ALA A 314 -43.94 37.97 -61.02
CA ALA A 314 -44.25 39.39 -61.15
C ALA A 314 -43.32 40.09 -62.17
N THR A 315 -42.02 39.79 -62.17
CA THR A 315 -41.09 40.32 -63.19
C THR A 315 -41.39 39.79 -64.59
N GLU A 316 -41.72 38.50 -64.75
CA GLU A 316 -42.12 37.92 -66.04
C GLU A 316 -43.41 38.55 -66.58
N ALA A 317 -44.38 38.83 -65.70
CA ALA A 317 -45.60 39.57 -66.05
C ALA A 317 -45.30 41.03 -66.44
N ALA A 318 -44.37 41.68 -65.73
CA ALA A 318 -43.93 43.04 -66.05
C ALA A 318 -43.22 43.08 -67.41
N GLU A 319 -42.28 42.16 -67.69
CA GLU A 319 -41.62 42.03 -68.99
C GLU A 319 -42.62 41.76 -70.13
N LYS A 320 -43.62 40.89 -69.91
CA LYS A 320 -44.68 40.66 -70.90
C LYS A 320 -45.50 41.93 -71.17
N SER A 321 -45.86 42.70 -70.14
CA SER A 321 -46.58 43.97 -70.32
C SER A 321 -45.71 45.04 -71.02
N ARG A 322 -44.40 45.07 -70.73
CA ARG A 322 -43.42 45.91 -71.43
C ARG A 322 -43.32 45.51 -72.91
N ALA A 323 -43.28 44.22 -73.24
CA ALA A 323 -43.26 43.75 -74.62
C ALA A 323 -44.54 44.13 -75.40
N GLU A 324 -45.71 44.12 -74.75
CA GLU A 324 -46.94 44.68 -75.36
C GLU A 324 -46.85 46.19 -75.61
N VAL A 325 -46.20 46.95 -74.71
CA VAL A 325 -45.98 48.39 -74.90
C VAL A 325 -44.97 48.65 -76.03
N GLU A 326 -43.88 47.90 -76.10
CA GLU A 326 -42.91 48.00 -77.22
C GLU A 326 -43.54 47.62 -78.56
N ALA A 327 -44.40 46.59 -78.60
CA ALA A 327 -45.17 46.23 -79.79
C ALA A 327 -46.15 47.34 -80.22
N ARG A 328 -46.84 47.99 -79.29
CA ARG A 328 -47.69 49.17 -79.58
C ARG A 328 -46.86 50.35 -80.08
N LEU A 329 -45.66 50.56 -79.52
CA LEU A 329 -44.74 51.60 -79.97
C LEU A 329 -44.28 51.36 -81.43
N ALA A 330 -44.03 50.09 -81.80
CA ALA A 330 -43.66 49.71 -83.17
C ALA A 330 -44.80 49.99 -84.17
N VAL A 331 -46.06 49.72 -83.81
CA VAL A 331 -47.23 50.06 -84.65
C VAL A 331 -47.32 51.58 -84.87
N VAL A 332 -47.20 52.38 -83.80
CA VAL A 332 -47.22 53.86 -83.90
C VAL A 332 -46.02 54.39 -84.70
N SER A 333 -44.86 53.74 -84.64
CA SER A 333 -43.72 54.06 -85.52
C SER A 333 -44.02 53.78 -86.99
N GLY A 334 -44.64 52.65 -87.31
CA GLY A 334 -45.06 52.32 -88.68
C GLY A 334 -46.10 53.30 -89.24
N GLU A 335 -47.02 53.79 -88.40
CA GLU A 335 -47.97 54.84 -88.78
C GLU A 335 -47.27 56.19 -89.01
N LYS A 336 -46.30 56.56 -88.16
CA LYS A 336 -45.46 57.76 -88.33
C LYS A 336 -44.68 57.72 -89.64
N GLU A 337 -44.05 56.60 -89.99
CA GLU A 337 -43.33 56.43 -91.25
C GLU A 337 -44.26 56.47 -92.47
N ARG A 338 -45.49 55.94 -92.35
CA ARG A 338 -46.51 56.04 -93.39
C ARG A 338 -46.95 57.49 -93.60
N LEU A 339 -47.13 58.26 -92.53
CA LEU A 339 -47.44 59.68 -92.61
C LEU A 339 -46.29 60.51 -93.19
N SER A 340 -45.03 60.15 -92.90
CA SER A 340 -43.86 60.79 -93.52
C SER A 340 -43.86 60.58 -95.03
N ARG A 341 -43.98 59.32 -95.49
CA ARG A 341 -44.02 58.99 -96.93
C ARG A 341 -45.15 59.71 -97.67
N ASN A 342 -46.32 59.85 -97.05
CA ASN A 342 -47.41 60.65 -97.62
C ASN A 342 -47.04 62.15 -97.73
N LEU A 343 -46.28 62.70 -96.77
CA LEU A 343 -45.82 64.09 -96.79
C LEU A 343 -44.82 64.33 -97.92
N ASP A 344 -43.89 63.39 -98.13
CA ASP A 344 -42.90 63.41 -99.21
C ASP A 344 -43.60 63.30 -100.59
N GLU A 345 -44.62 62.44 -100.71
CA GLU A 345 -45.45 62.30 -101.92
C GLU A 345 -46.29 63.56 -102.22
N TYR A 346 -46.65 64.36 -101.22
CA TYR A 346 -47.22 65.71 -101.44
C TYR A 346 -46.16 66.74 -101.83
N ALA A 347 -44.91 66.62 -101.36
CA ALA A 347 -43.84 67.56 -101.68
C ALA A 347 -43.40 67.48 -103.15
N GLU A 348 -43.12 66.27 -103.68
CA GLU A 348 -42.81 66.09 -105.11
C GLU A 348 -43.96 66.62 -106.01
N ARG A 349 -45.19 66.49 -105.54
CA ARG A 349 -46.41 66.89 -106.25
C ARG A 349 -46.63 68.41 -106.25
N VAL A 350 -46.00 69.15 -105.34
CA VAL A 350 -45.89 70.61 -105.41
C VAL A 350 -44.74 71.02 -106.33
N GLU A 351 -43.55 70.43 -106.17
CA GLU A 351 -42.36 70.78 -106.96
C GLU A 351 -42.56 70.54 -108.48
N THR A 352 -43.29 69.49 -108.85
CA THR A 352 -43.66 69.20 -110.25
C THR A 352 -44.68 70.20 -110.82
N LEU A 353 -45.62 70.70 -110.00
CA LEU A 353 -46.56 71.73 -110.43
C LEU A 353 -45.86 73.08 -110.63
N GLU A 354 -44.98 73.49 -109.69
CA GLU A 354 -44.24 74.75 -109.78
C GLU A 354 -43.34 74.82 -111.02
N LYS A 355 -42.62 73.73 -111.34
CA LYS A 355 -41.83 73.63 -112.58
C LYS A 355 -42.69 73.84 -113.83
N SER A 356 -43.85 73.20 -113.90
CA SER A 356 -44.77 73.31 -115.05
C SER A 356 -45.37 74.72 -115.24
N ASP A 357 -45.45 75.51 -114.17
CA ASP A 357 -46.01 76.87 -114.21
C ASP A 357 -44.94 77.93 -114.51
N VAL A 358 -43.67 77.66 -114.19
CA VAL A 358 -42.51 78.48 -114.63
C VAL A 358 -42.28 78.35 -116.14
N GLU A 359 -42.34 77.14 -116.70
CA GLU A 359 -42.18 76.93 -118.15
C GLU A 359 -43.29 77.64 -118.95
N ARG A 360 -44.56 77.48 -118.54
CA ARG A 360 -45.70 78.18 -119.17
C ARG A 360 -45.64 79.72 -119.06
N LYS A 361 -44.97 80.25 -118.03
CA LYS A 361 -44.73 81.70 -117.91
C LYS A 361 -43.61 82.17 -118.86
N LYS A 362 -42.59 81.35 -119.10
CA LYS A 362 -41.53 81.61 -120.09
C LYS A 362 -42.07 81.59 -121.52
N GLU A 363 -42.80 80.53 -121.90
CA GLU A 363 -43.42 80.39 -123.23
C GLU A 363 -44.35 81.57 -123.57
N ARG A 364 -45.19 81.99 -122.63
CA ARG A 364 -46.07 83.16 -122.82
C ARG A 364 -45.31 84.47 -123.02
N LYS A 365 -44.14 84.63 -122.39
CA LYS A 365 -43.34 85.86 -122.51
C LYS A 365 -42.58 85.91 -123.84
N GLU A 366 -41.97 84.80 -124.24
CA GLU A 366 -41.35 84.68 -125.58
C GLU A 366 -42.40 84.73 -126.71
N GLY A 367 -43.63 84.29 -126.46
CA GLY A 367 -44.76 84.46 -127.38
C GLY A 367 -45.22 85.91 -127.52
N ALA A 368 -45.32 86.64 -126.40
CA ALA A 368 -45.69 88.06 -126.40
C ALA A 368 -44.63 88.95 -127.06
N GLU A 369 -43.34 88.66 -126.85
CA GLU A 369 -42.24 89.42 -127.46
C GLU A 369 -42.15 89.16 -128.98
N ARG A 370 -42.42 87.92 -129.44
CA ARG A 370 -42.56 87.61 -130.87
C ARG A 370 -43.83 88.20 -131.50
N MET A 371 -44.94 88.27 -130.76
CA MET A 371 -46.15 88.99 -131.21
C MET A 371 -45.83 90.47 -131.44
N ALA A 372 -45.22 91.15 -130.47
CA ALA A 372 -44.85 92.57 -130.60
C ALA A 372 -43.86 92.83 -131.75
N GLU A 373 -42.88 91.94 -131.97
CA GLU A 373 -41.95 92.05 -133.10
C GLU A 373 -42.63 91.81 -134.47
N LEU A 374 -43.61 90.91 -134.53
CA LEU A 374 -44.42 90.69 -135.73
C LEU A 374 -45.46 91.80 -135.96
N GLU A 375 -46.04 92.38 -134.91
CA GLU A 375 -46.96 93.52 -134.97
C GLU A 375 -46.22 94.79 -135.38
N ALA A 376 -45.03 95.07 -134.83
CA ALA A 376 -44.18 96.16 -135.28
C ALA A 376 -43.72 96.00 -136.75
N ARG A 377 -43.43 94.77 -137.18
CA ARG A 377 -43.19 94.47 -138.61
C ARG A 377 -44.45 94.59 -139.46
N LEU A 378 -45.63 94.31 -138.91
CA LEU A 378 -46.90 94.53 -139.60
C LEU A 378 -47.18 96.02 -139.75
N GLU A 379 -46.94 96.83 -138.72
CA GLU A 379 -47.04 98.29 -138.77
C GLU A 379 -45.99 98.88 -139.73
N GLU A 380 -44.76 98.39 -139.76
CA GLU A 380 -43.76 98.82 -140.73
C GLU A 380 -44.15 98.47 -142.17
N VAL A 381 -44.54 97.22 -142.45
CA VAL A 381 -45.01 96.81 -143.78
C VAL A 381 -46.34 97.50 -144.16
N THR A 382 -47.18 97.86 -143.18
CA THR A 382 -48.40 98.65 -143.40
C THR A 382 -48.08 100.11 -143.68
N ARG A 383 -47.09 100.69 -143.00
CA ARG A 383 -46.57 102.05 -143.23
C ARG A 383 -45.84 102.16 -144.57
N GLU A 384 -45.12 101.13 -144.99
CA GLU A 384 -44.56 101.02 -146.34
C GLU A 384 -45.67 100.82 -147.38
N SER A 385 -46.67 99.97 -147.11
CA SER A 385 -47.84 99.79 -147.99
C SER A 385 -48.71 101.04 -148.08
N GLN A 386 -48.77 101.86 -147.03
CA GLN A 386 -49.46 103.15 -147.01
C GLN A 386 -48.63 104.22 -147.72
N GLY A 387 -47.32 104.30 -147.48
CA GLY A 387 -46.44 105.23 -148.22
C GLY A 387 -46.37 104.92 -149.72
N LEU A 388 -46.38 103.63 -150.10
CA LEU A 388 -46.50 103.20 -151.49
C LEU A 388 -47.91 103.45 -152.07
N ARG A 389 -48.97 103.42 -151.25
CA ARG A 389 -50.32 103.85 -151.66
C ARG A 389 -50.44 105.37 -151.79
N GLU A 390 -49.86 106.16 -150.91
CA GLU A 390 -49.83 107.62 -151.04
C GLU A 390 -48.97 108.04 -152.25
N GLN A 391 -47.89 107.31 -152.55
CA GLN A 391 -47.15 107.47 -153.81
C GLN A 391 -47.96 107.01 -155.02
N LEU A 392 -48.77 105.95 -154.92
CA LEU A 392 -49.67 105.52 -155.98
C LEU A 392 -50.79 106.54 -156.20
N ASP A 393 -51.54 106.91 -155.17
CA ASP A 393 -52.65 107.87 -155.17
C ASP A 393 -52.17 109.26 -155.62
N THR A 394 -50.98 109.72 -155.23
CA THR A 394 -50.41 110.96 -155.78
C THR A 394 -50.02 110.80 -157.24
N SER A 395 -49.48 109.65 -157.67
CA SER A 395 -49.20 109.38 -159.10
C SER A 395 -50.48 109.21 -159.94
N GLU A 396 -51.55 108.65 -159.38
CA GLU A 396 -52.86 108.52 -160.03
C GLU A 396 -53.56 109.88 -160.09
N ALA A 397 -53.47 110.72 -159.07
CA ALA A 397 -53.91 112.12 -159.14
C ALA A 397 -53.12 112.90 -160.19
N ASP A 398 -51.80 112.73 -160.26
CA ASP A 398 -50.95 113.39 -161.27
C ASP A 398 -51.25 112.89 -162.69
N LEU A 399 -51.56 111.59 -162.86
CA LEU A 399 -51.96 111.00 -164.13
C LEU A 399 -53.39 111.40 -164.53
N VAL A 400 -54.34 111.47 -163.60
CA VAL A 400 -55.71 111.96 -163.86
C VAL A 400 -55.67 113.42 -164.26
N ASN A 401 -54.94 114.28 -163.53
CA ASN A 401 -54.76 115.68 -163.92
C ASN A 401 -54.11 115.81 -165.30
N LYS A 402 -53.05 115.04 -165.60
CA LYS A 402 -52.42 115.01 -166.95
C LYS A 402 -53.32 114.44 -168.04
N ILE A 403 -54.29 113.59 -167.69
CA ILE A 403 -55.34 113.10 -168.60
C ILE A 403 -56.40 114.19 -168.83
N GLU A 404 -56.79 114.96 -167.81
CA GLU A 404 -57.73 116.09 -167.97
C GLU A 404 -57.12 117.29 -168.72
N GLU A 405 -55.82 117.55 -168.56
CA GLU A 405 -55.07 118.60 -169.27
C GLU A 405 -54.62 118.18 -170.69
N SER A 406 -54.64 116.88 -171.01
CA SER A 406 -54.18 116.36 -172.31
C SER A 406 -55.01 116.90 -173.48
N GLU A 407 -54.34 117.39 -174.52
CA GLU A 407 -55.01 117.96 -175.70
C GLU A 407 -55.92 116.97 -176.43
N VAL A 408 -55.68 115.66 -176.30
CA VAL A 408 -56.56 114.61 -176.85
C VAL A 408 -57.87 114.53 -176.08
N VAL A 409 -57.84 114.69 -174.75
CA VAL A 409 -59.06 114.73 -173.91
C VAL A 409 -59.75 116.08 -174.00
N ARG A 410 -59.00 117.18 -174.13
CA ARG A 410 -59.57 118.51 -174.43
C ARG A 410 -60.30 118.50 -175.77
N THR A 411 -59.68 118.01 -176.85
CA THR A 411 -60.32 117.92 -178.17
C THR A 411 -61.44 116.87 -178.21
N LEU A 412 -61.37 115.78 -177.43
CA LEU A 412 -62.52 114.88 -177.26
C LEU A 412 -63.67 115.51 -176.47
N ARG A 413 -63.40 116.29 -175.42
CA ARG A 413 -64.44 117.08 -174.71
C ARG A 413 -65.00 118.19 -175.57
N GLU A 414 -64.20 118.80 -176.44
CA GLU A 414 -64.59 119.84 -177.38
C GLU A 414 -65.40 119.26 -178.55
N ASN A 415 -65.05 118.07 -179.05
CA ASN A 415 -65.84 117.30 -180.00
C ASN A 415 -67.11 116.70 -179.36
N VAL A 416 -67.08 116.25 -178.11
CA VAL A 416 -68.28 115.77 -177.39
C VAL A 416 -69.20 116.93 -177.06
N LYS A 417 -68.69 118.09 -176.65
CA LYS A 417 -69.48 119.32 -176.48
C LYS A 417 -70.01 119.83 -177.82
N GLY A 418 -69.23 119.73 -178.89
CA GLY A 418 -69.67 119.97 -180.27
C GLY A 418 -70.77 119.00 -180.71
N LEU A 419 -70.69 117.72 -180.32
CA LEU A 419 -71.74 116.72 -180.54
C LEU A 419 -72.93 116.89 -179.58
N GLU A 420 -72.75 117.49 -178.39
CA GLU A 420 -73.86 117.93 -177.52
C GLU A 420 -74.52 119.19 -178.08
N GLU A 421 -73.79 120.03 -178.81
CA GLU A 421 -74.28 121.20 -179.54
C GLU A 421 -74.99 120.74 -180.84
N GLU A 422 -74.44 119.83 -181.66
CA GLU A 422 -75.15 119.16 -182.76
C GLU A 422 -76.34 118.32 -182.27
N LEU A 423 -76.25 117.67 -181.10
CA LEU A 423 -77.37 116.93 -180.50
C LEU A 423 -78.37 117.87 -179.80
N THR A 424 -78.02 119.09 -179.42
CA THR A 424 -78.99 120.11 -178.95
C THR A 424 -79.60 120.89 -180.11
N GLU A 425 -78.89 121.08 -181.22
CA GLU A 425 -79.44 121.46 -182.51
C GLU A 425 -80.29 120.33 -183.11
N SER A 426 -79.99 119.06 -182.83
CA SER A 426 -80.89 117.94 -183.10
C SER A 426 -82.07 117.89 -182.12
N LYS A 427 -81.90 118.29 -180.84
CA LYS A 427 -83.02 118.66 -179.94
C LYS A 427 -83.71 119.97 -180.38
N GLN A 428 -83.28 120.63 -181.46
CA GLN A 428 -83.94 121.78 -182.10
C GLN A 428 -84.65 121.35 -183.40
N ASN A 429 -84.00 120.57 -184.26
CA ASN A 429 -84.58 119.94 -185.46
C ASN A 429 -85.66 118.90 -185.11
N LEU A 430 -85.41 118.00 -184.16
CA LEU A 430 -86.42 117.07 -183.65
C LEU A 430 -87.48 117.78 -182.77
N LYS A 431 -87.23 119.03 -182.35
CA LYS A 431 -88.23 119.92 -181.72
C LYS A 431 -89.04 120.73 -182.75
N ILE A 432 -88.54 120.90 -183.98
CA ILE A 432 -89.35 121.23 -185.16
C ILE A 432 -90.16 119.99 -185.59
N GLN A 433 -89.63 118.77 -185.46
CA GLN A 433 -90.46 117.56 -185.62
C GLN A 433 -91.50 117.38 -184.49
N ARG A 434 -91.22 117.83 -183.25
CA ARG A 434 -92.27 117.98 -182.22
C ARG A 434 -93.40 118.92 -182.67
N GLN A 435 -93.19 119.82 -183.63
CA GLN A 435 -94.27 120.61 -184.22
C GLN A 435 -95.11 119.81 -185.22
N ARG A 436 -94.50 118.96 -186.07
CA ARG A 436 -95.26 118.10 -187.03
C ARG A 436 -95.93 116.87 -186.39
N LEU A 437 -95.32 116.27 -185.36
CA LEU A 437 -95.85 115.09 -184.65
C LEU A 437 -96.70 115.43 -183.41
N ALA A 438 -96.74 116.70 -182.97
CA ALA A 438 -97.79 117.14 -182.04
C ALA A 438 -99.16 117.27 -182.71
N ASP A 439 -99.19 117.50 -184.03
CA ASP A 439 -100.44 117.58 -184.81
C ASP A 439 -100.92 116.18 -185.24
N MET A 440 -100.02 115.31 -185.68
CA MET A 440 -100.35 113.91 -186.00
C MET A 440 -100.06 112.99 -184.81
N LYS A 441 -101.12 112.44 -184.19
CA LYS A 441 -101.15 111.64 -182.95
C LYS A 441 -101.39 112.40 -181.63
N LYS A 442 -101.73 113.69 -181.67
CA LYS A 442 -102.82 114.23 -180.79
C LYS A 442 -104.12 113.40 -180.96
N THR A 443 -104.25 112.73 -182.10
CA THR A 443 -105.29 111.76 -182.47
C THR A 443 -105.38 110.53 -181.57
N LEU A 444 -104.28 110.09 -180.92
CA LEU A 444 -104.24 108.87 -180.10
C LEU A 444 -103.60 109.10 -178.72
N GLN A 445 -103.92 110.24 -178.11
CA GLN A 445 -104.35 110.18 -176.71
C GLN A 445 -105.77 109.58 -176.69
N ARG A 446 -105.92 108.30 -176.31
CA ARG A 446 -107.19 107.72 -175.79
C ARG A 446 -107.13 106.43 -174.91
N GLU A 447 -106.04 105.59 -174.80
CA GLU A 447 -106.01 104.24 -174.07
C GLU A 447 -104.57 103.74 -173.47
N LEU A 448 -104.40 102.91 -172.34
CA LEU A 448 -103.22 102.00 -171.76
C LEU A 448 -102.60 101.96 -170.24
N ARG A 449 -101.53 101.13 -169.81
CA ARG A 449 -101.33 100.40 -168.42
C ARG A 449 -99.96 99.64 -167.82
N LEU A 450 -99.61 99.58 -166.44
CA LEU A 450 -99.06 98.46 -165.42
C LEU A 450 -97.45 98.04 -164.89
N THR A 451 -96.93 97.08 -163.85
CA THR A 451 -95.49 96.64 -163.02
C THR A 451 -95.09 95.18 -162.10
N PRO A 452 -94.12 94.60 -161.06
CA PRO A 452 -92.61 94.40 -160.30
C PRO A 452 -91.88 93.03 -159.38
N ASP A 453 -90.61 92.92 -158.59
CA ASP A 453 -89.86 92.12 -157.25
C ASP A 453 -88.67 90.83 -156.87
N THR A 454 -87.77 90.55 -155.68
CA THR A 454 -86.69 89.31 -155.12
C THR A 454 -85.61 89.09 -153.70
N SER A 455 -84.75 87.96 -153.20
CA SER A 455 -83.72 87.58 -151.86
C SER A 455 -82.47 86.33 -151.61
N ASP A 456 -81.55 85.62 -150.64
CA ASP A 456 -80.84 85.26 -149.12
C ASP A 456 -79.37 84.31 -148.66
N SER A 457 -78.80 83.75 -147.37
CA SER A 457 -77.34 83.01 -146.83
C SER A 457 -76.82 81.98 -145.44
N ALA A 458 -75.48 81.55 -144.88
CA ALA A 458 -74.84 80.36 -143.80
C ALA A 458 -73.41 80.19 -142.71
N ALA A 459 -72.78 79.03 -141.96
CA ALA A 459 -71.65 78.78 -140.67
C ALA A 459 -70.56 77.44 -140.10
N PRO A 460 -69.65 77.24 -138.90
CA PRO A 460 -68.33 76.27 -138.37
C PRO A 460 -67.79 75.42 -136.84
N PRO A 461 -66.49 74.78 -136.39
CA PRO A 461 -65.89 73.65 -135.24
C PRO A 461 -64.48 73.46 -134.11
N PRO A 462 -63.92 72.30 -133.28
CA PRO A 462 -62.89 72.00 -131.94
C PRO A 462 -61.66 70.78 -131.42
N PRO A 463 -60.93 70.50 -130.10
CA PRO A 463 -59.54 69.68 -129.49
C PRO A 463 -59.09 68.65 -128.06
N PRO A 464 -57.76 68.16 -127.47
CA PRO A 464 -57.15 66.90 -126.47
C PRO A 464 -56.10 66.64 -124.97
N PRO A 465 -54.96 65.73 -124.52
CA PRO A 465 -54.38 64.83 -123.17
C PRO A 465 -52.77 64.57 -122.39
N GLN A 466 -51.95 63.76 -121.38
CA GLN A 466 -51.63 62.63 -120.11
C GLN A 466 -50.09 62.15 -119.27
N ALA A 467 -49.72 61.31 -118.05
CA ALA A 467 -48.28 60.78 -117.22
C ALA A 467 -47.89 59.69 -115.81
N PRO A 468 -46.60 59.17 -115.18
CA PRO A 468 -46.07 58.02 -113.99
C PRO A 468 -44.62 57.77 -112.91
N ALA A 469 -44.23 56.76 -111.83
CA ALA A 469 -42.88 56.42 -110.79
C ALA A 469 -42.39 55.09 -109.62
N PRO A 470 -41.16 54.79 -108.78
CA PRO A 470 -40.48 53.54 -107.80
C PRO A 470 -39.29 53.35 -106.42
N PRO A 471 -38.78 52.19 -105.57
CA PRO A 471 -37.83 51.90 -104.15
C PRO A 471 -36.78 50.57 -103.46
N PRO A 472 -36.00 50.38 -102.16
CA PRO A 472 -34.80 49.34 -101.44
C PRO A 472 -34.35 48.72 -99.78
N PRO A 473 -33.20 47.88 -99.22
CA PRO A 473 -32.75 46.98 -97.79
C PRO A 473 -31.23 46.53 -96.88
N ALA A 474 -30.90 45.69 -95.65
CA ALA A 474 -29.52 45.23 -94.69
C ALA A 474 -29.15 44.02 -93.36
N ALA A 475 -27.94 43.67 -92.51
CA ALA A 475 -27.46 42.51 -91.30
C ALA A 475 -26.06 42.27 -90.13
N SER A 476 -25.68 41.24 -89.07
CA SER A 476 -24.38 40.95 -87.93
C SER A 476 -23.90 39.61 -86.77
N SER A 477 -22.77 39.38 -85.76
CA SER A 477 -22.23 38.16 -84.63
C SER A 477 -20.90 37.98 -83.38
N SER A 478 -20.49 36.93 -82.35
CA SER A 478 -19.24 36.67 -81.13
C SER A 478 -18.72 35.33 -80.01
N ALA A 479 -17.62 35.12 -78.96
CA ALA A 479 -17.01 33.89 -77.89
C ALA A 479 -15.80 33.78 -76.51
N ALA A 480 -15.31 32.69 -75.56
CA ALA A 480 -14.20 32.49 -74.22
C ALA A 480 -13.54 31.11 -73.21
N ILE A 481 -12.51 30.98 -72.08
CA ILE A 481 -11.82 29.75 -71.02
C ILE A 481 -10.70 29.85 -69.58
N ILE A 482 -9.87 29.10 -68.52
CA ILE A 482 -9.26 27.78 -67.56
C ILE A 482 -8.23 27.83 -66.05
N ASP A 483 -7.40 27.10 -64.97
CA ASP A 483 -6.61 25.79 -64.12
C ASP A 483 -5.81 25.63 -62.48
N THR A 484 -5.03 24.58 -61.70
CA THR A 484 -4.24 24.38 -60.13
C THR A 484 -3.32 23.07 -59.24
N SER A 485 -2.41 22.99 -58.00
CA SER A 485 -1.78 21.79 -56.89
C SER A 485 -0.47 21.64 -55.61
N ALA A 486 -0.18 20.61 -54.52
CA ALA A 486 0.92 19.90 -53.37
C ALA A 486 1.82 20.27 -51.90
N SER A 487 2.42 19.40 -50.88
CA SER A 487 3.28 19.70 -49.50
C SER A 487 4.18 18.68 -48.49
N TYR A 488 4.97 19.15 -47.40
CA TYR A 488 6.19 18.82 -46.41
C TYR A 488 6.40 17.71 -45.21
N GLN A 489 7.56 17.72 -44.41
CA GLN A 489 8.02 16.77 -43.27
C GLN A 489 9.04 17.31 -42.10
N PRO A 490 9.95 16.50 -41.41
CA PRO A 490 10.08 16.02 -39.95
C PRO A 490 11.03 16.81 -38.94
N GLU A 491 11.60 16.39 -37.76
CA GLU A 491 11.79 15.14 -36.90
C GLU A 491 11.68 15.36 -35.31
N THR A 492 12.43 14.93 -34.23
CA THR A 492 13.78 14.31 -33.85
C THR A 492 13.79 13.58 -32.43
N GLN A 493 14.92 13.04 -31.83
CA GLN A 493 14.97 11.98 -30.73
C GLN A 493 15.89 12.14 -29.43
N GLN A 494 16.43 11.07 -28.75
CA GLN A 494 16.76 10.90 -27.26
C GLN A 494 17.89 9.84 -26.86
N GLN A 495 18.41 9.42 -25.64
CA GLN A 495 18.48 9.72 -24.14
C GLN A 495 19.46 8.72 -23.32
N GLN A 496 19.88 8.94 -22.02
CA GLN A 496 20.45 8.00 -20.92
C GLN A 496 22.00 7.75 -20.72
N GLN A 497 22.70 7.17 -19.67
CA GLN A 497 22.64 6.77 -18.18
C GLN A 497 24.08 6.25 -17.68
N GLN A 498 24.52 5.75 -16.46
CA GLN A 498 24.32 5.90 -14.96
C GLN A 498 25.31 4.97 -14.07
N TRP A 499 25.25 4.93 -12.69
CA TRP A 499 25.81 3.97 -11.61
C TRP A 499 27.38 3.77 -11.33
N GLU A 500 28.02 3.16 -10.26
CA GLU A 500 27.73 2.49 -8.92
C GLU A 500 28.96 2.25 -7.89
N THR A 501 28.72 2.07 -6.55
CA THR A 501 29.27 1.11 -5.48
C THR A 501 30.70 1.03 -4.74
N ARG A 502 30.67 0.80 -3.38
CA ARG A 502 31.57 0.11 -2.33
C ARG A 502 32.88 0.66 -1.66
N MET A 503 33.11 0.28 -0.35
CA MET A 503 34.40 0.16 0.43
C MET A 503 34.26 -0.66 1.77
N ALA A 504 35.34 -0.98 2.55
CA ALA A 504 35.30 -1.87 3.74
C ALA A 504 36.43 -1.74 4.84
N ALA A 505 36.25 -2.40 6.02
CA ALA A 505 37.17 -2.66 7.19
C ALA A 505 37.65 -1.46 8.06
N GLY A 506 38.12 -1.58 9.33
CA GLY A 506 38.13 -2.67 10.34
C GLY A 506 39.44 -2.80 11.18
N ASN A 507 39.42 -2.72 12.54
CA ASN A 507 40.59 -3.11 13.40
C ASN A 507 40.32 -3.18 14.94
N GLY A 508 41.15 -3.92 15.71
CA GLY A 508 41.15 -4.01 17.20
C GLY A 508 42.34 -4.83 17.78
N PRO A 509 42.81 -4.64 19.04
CA PRO A 509 44.25 -4.67 19.35
C PRO A 509 44.81 -5.81 20.23
N THR A 510 46.14 -5.80 20.43
CA THR A 510 47.00 -6.72 21.18
C THR A 510 47.67 -6.07 22.41
N THR A 511 48.15 -6.86 23.39
CA THR A 511 49.49 -6.74 24.09
C THR A 511 49.63 -7.69 25.30
N GLY A 512 50.87 -7.91 25.78
CA GLY A 512 51.19 -8.61 27.04
C GLY A 512 52.71 -8.74 27.27
N THR A 513 53.19 -8.82 28.52
CA THR A 513 54.63 -8.95 28.89
C THR A 513 54.85 -9.39 30.34
N ASN A 514 55.81 -10.31 30.54
CA ASN A 514 56.70 -10.55 31.72
C ASN A 514 56.10 -10.76 33.13
N GLY A 515 56.66 -11.56 34.04
CA GLY A 515 57.84 -12.46 34.00
C GLY A 515 58.62 -12.46 35.34
N ASN A 516 58.68 -13.58 36.07
CA ASN A 516 59.38 -13.67 37.38
C ASN A 516 59.78 -15.12 37.80
N ASP A 517 60.74 -15.71 37.09
CA ASP A 517 61.13 -17.13 37.25
C ASP A 517 62.12 -17.41 38.40
N ASN A 518 61.67 -17.44 39.66
CA ASN A 518 62.51 -17.91 40.78
C ASN A 518 61.80 -18.72 41.90
N TYR A 519 60.54 -19.13 41.72
CA TYR A 519 59.81 -20.01 42.66
C TYR A 519 59.47 -21.40 42.07
N CYS A 520 59.98 -21.72 40.89
CA CYS A 520 59.41 -22.78 40.05
C CYS A 520 60.00 -24.18 40.28
N SER A 521 61.29 -24.33 40.64
CA SER A 521 61.98 -25.64 40.62
C SER A 521 61.43 -26.69 41.61
N ILE A 522 61.11 -26.27 42.84
CA ILE A 522 60.51 -27.14 43.86
C ILE A 522 59.07 -27.50 43.48
N ASN A 523 58.32 -26.54 42.96
CA ASN A 523 56.96 -26.77 42.46
C ASN A 523 56.93 -27.70 41.25
N LEU A 524 57.83 -27.56 40.28
CA LEU A 524 57.84 -28.34 39.03
C LEU A 524 57.83 -29.86 39.25
N THR A 525 58.49 -30.36 40.29
CA THR A 525 58.49 -31.81 40.59
C THR A 525 57.13 -32.28 41.13
N TYR A 526 56.55 -31.52 42.07
CA TYR A 526 55.23 -31.82 42.64
C TYR A 526 54.11 -31.58 41.63
N LEU A 527 54.16 -30.46 40.91
CA LEU A 527 53.28 -30.11 39.78
C LEU A 527 53.31 -31.18 38.69
N LYS A 528 54.49 -31.68 38.29
CA LYS A 528 54.58 -32.78 37.33
C LYS A 528 53.89 -34.04 37.86
N HIS A 529 54.04 -34.37 39.14
CA HIS A 529 53.35 -35.51 39.74
C HIS A 529 51.83 -35.29 39.81
N VAL A 530 51.36 -34.10 40.21
CA VAL A 530 49.92 -33.77 40.32
C VAL A 530 49.26 -33.67 38.94
N ILE A 531 49.92 -33.10 37.92
CA ILE A 531 49.44 -33.10 36.53
C ILE A 531 49.38 -34.54 35.98
N ILE A 532 50.43 -35.34 36.14
CA ILE A 532 50.42 -36.73 35.67
C ILE A 532 49.31 -37.51 36.37
N LYS A 533 49.14 -37.35 37.69
CA LYS A 533 48.05 -37.97 38.43
C LYS A 533 46.70 -37.49 37.90
N TYR A 534 46.46 -36.19 37.78
CA TYR A 534 45.22 -35.61 37.25
C TYR A 534 44.88 -36.12 35.83
N LEU A 535 45.88 -36.32 34.96
CA LEU A 535 45.70 -36.84 33.60
C LEU A 535 45.56 -38.37 33.50
N THR A 536 45.86 -39.12 34.57
CA THR A 536 45.81 -40.60 34.59
C THR A 536 44.81 -41.17 35.62
N SER A 537 44.34 -40.34 36.54
CA SER A 537 43.24 -40.64 37.45
C SER A 537 41.92 -40.75 36.70
N ARG A 538 40.97 -41.49 37.30
CA ARG A 538 39.58 -41.53 36.82
C ARG A 538 38.92 -40.17 37.02
N GLU A 539 37.91 -39.86 36.22
CA GLU A 539 37.30 -38.53 36.15
C GLU A 539 36.85 -37.99 37.53
N TYR A 540 36.30 -38.83 38.43
CA TYR A 540 35.88 -38.40 39.77
C TYR A 540 37.06 -37.98 40.66
N GLU A 541 38.21 -38.63 40.53
CA GLU A 541 39.44 -38.27 41.25
C GLU A 541 40.04 -36.98 40.65
N ALA A 542 39.95 -36.80 39.33
CA ALA A 542 40.36 -35.58 38.65
C ALA A 542 39.59 -34.36 39.16
N VAL A 543 38.27 -34.45 39.37
CA VAL A 543 37.44 -33.34 39.93
C VAL A 543 37.91 -32.91 41.32
N HIS A 544 38.34 -33.85 42.18
CA HIS A 544 38.93 -33.51 43.48
C HIS A 544 40.34 -32.90 43.33
N LEU A 545 41.12 -33.39 42.36
CA LEU A 545 42.45 -32.85 42.05
C LEU A 545 42.41 -31.48 41.35
N THR A 546 41.30 -31.06 40.73
CA THR A 546 41.16 -29.76 40.05
C THR A 546 41.60 -28.59 40.92
N ARG A 547 41.22 -28.57 42.21
CA ARG A 547 41.61 -27.47 43.12
C ARG A 547 43.13 -27.45 43.38
N ALA A 548 43.76 -28.62 43.43
CA ALA A 548 45.22 -28.73 43.57
C ALA A 548 45.94 -28.30 42.28
N VAL A 549 45.44 -28.72 41.11
CA VAL A 549 45.96 -28.29 39.81
C VAL A 549 45.85 -26.77 39.65
N ALA A 550 44.69 -26.18 39.93
CA ALA A 550 44.47 -24.75 39.86
C ALA A 550 45.40 -23.97 40.80
N THR A 551 45.55 -24.43 42.04
CA THR A 551 46.45 -23.80 43.04
C THR A 551 47.92 -23.87 42.61
N LEU A 552 48.38 -25.00 42.06
CA LEU A 552 49.78 -25.18 41.66
C LEU A 552 50.13 -24.48 40.32
N LEU A 553 49.19 -24.43 39.38
CA LEU A 553 49.34 -23.71 38.12
C LEU A 553 49.03 -22.20 38.21
N HIS A 554 48.55 -21.73 39.37
CA HIS A 554 48.07 -20.35 39.57
C HIS A 554 46.97 -19.96 38.57
N MET A 555 46.09 -20.92 38.25
CA MET A 555 44.95 -20.70 37.36
C MET A 555 44.01 -19.67 37.97
N ASN A 556 43.46 -18.78 37.15
CA ASN A 556 42.47 -17.83 37.60
C ASN A 556 41.10 -18.53 37.86
N PRO A 557 40.16 -17.92 38.61
CA PRO A 557 38.90 -18.58 38.96
C PRO A 557 38.02 -18.97 37.76
N GLU A 558 38.16 -18.29 36.62
CA GLU A 558 37.45 -18.63 35.38
C GLU A 558 38.11 -19.81 34.66
N GLU A 559 39.44 -19.90 34.67
CA GLU A 559 40.18 -21.09 34.19
C GLU A 559 39.90 -22.33 35.06
N GLU A 560 39.84 -22.19 36.39
CA GLU A 560 39.44 -23.29 37.28
C GLU A 560 37.99 -23.72 37.00
N ARG A 561 37.06 -22.75 36.87
CA ARG A 561 35.66 -23.01 36.50
C ARG A 561 35.56 -23.76 35.17
N LEU A 562 36.27 -23.30 34.13
CA LEU A 562 36.27 -23.90 32.81
C LEU A 562 36.87 -25.33 32.82
N LEU A 563 37.86 -25.59 33.68
CA LEU A 563 38.43 -26.92 33.89
C LEU A 563 37.44 -27.86 34.58
N ARG A 564 36.72 -27.37 35.60
CA ARG A 564 35.63 -28.10 36.29
C ARG A 564 34.49 -28.44 35.33
N GLU A 565 33.96 -27.44 34.63
CA GLU A 565 32.90 -27.60 33.62
C GLU A 565 33.30 -28.58 32.50
N THR A 566 34.58 -28.63 32.13
CA THR A 566 35.07 -29.59 31.11
C THR A 566 35.15 -31.02 31.63
N LEU A 567 35.50 -31.24 32.91
CA LEU A 567 35.42 -32.57 33.54
C LEU A 567 33.98 -33.01 33.75
N GLU A 568 33.14 -32.13 34.25
CA GLU A 568 31.71 -32.38 34.50
C GLU A 568 30.95 -32.66 33.19
N TRP A 569 31.28 -31.92 32.12
CA TRP A 569 30.84 -32.23 30.76
C TRP A 569 31.26 -33.64 30.32
N LYS A 570 32.50 -34.07 30.60
CA LYS A 570 32.96 -35.43 30.26
C LYS A 570 32.30 -36.53 31.10
N MET A 571 31.68 -36.22 32.23
CA MET A 571 30.87 -37.16 33.02
C MET A 571 29.40 -37.18 32.59
N SER A 572 28.88 -36.06 32.09
CA SER A 572 27.46 -35.89 31.78
C SER A 572 27.12 -36.33 30.35
N TRP A 573 26.19 -37.27 30.24
CA TRP A 573 25.66 -37.74 28.95
C TRP A 573 24.92 -36.63 28.18
N PHE A 574 24.46 -35.57 28.85
CA PHE A 574 23.58 -34.53 28.30
C PHE A 574 24.14 -33.10 28.38
N GLY A 575 25.45 -32.95 28.63
CA GLY A 575 26.08 -31.62 28.73
C GLY A 575 26.37 -30.97 27.36
N SER A 576 26.14 -29.66 27.26
CA SER A 576 26.71 -28.82 26.20
C SER A 576 28.20 -28.61 26.44
N LYS A 577 29.03 -28.77 25.40
CA LYS A 577 30.50 -28.62 25.52
C LYS A 577 30.89 -27.19 25.92
N PRO A 578 31.72 -26.98 26.97
CA PRO A 578 32.18 -25.65 27.37
C PRO A 578 32.92 -24.88 26.26
N ASN A 579 32.71 -23.57 26.22
CA ASN A 579 33.32 -22.69 25.22
C ASN A 579 34.77 -22.34 25.59
N LEU A 580 35.69 -23.24 25.25
CA LEU A 580 37.14 -23.16 25.54
C LEU A 580 37.89 -22.04 24.78
N GLY A 581 37.19 -21.17 24.03
CA GLY A 581 37.80 -20.10 23.25
C GLY A 581 38.66 -20.59 22.07
N LYS A 582 39.38 -19.67 21.43
CA LYS A 582 40.32 -19.97 20.32
C LYS A 582 41.77 -20.04 20.82
N GLY A 583 42.02 -20.95 21.76
CA GLY A 583 43.38 -21.30 22.21
C GLY A 583 44.22 -22.00 21.13
N GLN A 584 45.52 -22.11 21.36
CA GLN A 584 46.47 -22.64 20.38
C GLN A 584 46.14 -24.08 19.95
N GLY A 585 45.94 -24.29 18.65
CA GLY A 585 45.64 -25.59 18.08
C GLY A 585 46.85 -26.52 18.05
N ALA A 586 46.97 -27.41 19.04
CA ALA A 586 47.93 -28.50 19.02
C ALA A 586 47.58 -29.52 17.93
N LEU A 587 48.60 -30.02 17.21
CA LEU A 587 48.42 -31.05 16.17
C LEU A 587 47.87 -32.35 16.78
N THR A 588 46.64 -32.71 16.42
CA THR A 588 46.11 -34.05 16.68
C THR A 588 46.73 -35.06 15.71
N ILE A 589 47.61 -35.92 16.23
CA ILE A 589 48.02 -37.13 15.52
C ILE A 589 46.78 -38.05 15.44
N PRO A 590 46.39 -38.57 14.26
CA PRO A 590 45.25 -39.47 14.15
C PRO A 590 45.56 -40.82 14.80
N PRO A 591 44.54 -41.53 15.35
CA PRO A 591 44.75 -42.87 15.88
C PRO A 591 45.16 -43.83 14.75
N SER A 592 46.17 -44.65 15.03
CA SER A 592 46.44 -45.88 14.26
C SER A 592 45.27 -46.86 14.41
N GLN A 593 45.06 -47.69 13.38
CA GLN A 593 44.04 -48.74 13.33
C GLN A 593 44.18 -49.78 14.44
#